data_AF-A0A3A8FGF1-F1
#
_entry.id   AF-A0A3A8FGF1-F1
#
_cell.length_a   1.000
_cell.length_b   1.000
_cell.length_c   1.000
_cell.angle_alpha   90.00
_cell.angle_beta   90.00
_cell.angle_gamma   90.00
#
_symmetry.space_group_name_H-M   'P 1'
#
loop_
_entity.id
_entity.type
_entity.pdbx_description
1 polymer ?
#
loop_
_entity_poly.entity_id
_entity_poly.type
_entity_poly.pdbx_seq_one_letter_code
_entity_poly.pdbx_strand_id
1 'polypeptide(L)'
;MQLVWFRNDLRIQDHTALYFAQQNGPCMALVILSPAQWKLHQDAPVKIDFYLRQLAELKVALSKLNIPLHIQIIPLWDDIPAKIEALCQHFQIKAVHCNIENGWNEQQRDQ
;
A
#
# COMPACT_ATOMS: atom_id res chain seq x y z
N MET A 1 10.65 -12.94 2.06
CA MET A 1 9.42 -12.47 1.39
C MET A 1 9.57 -10.99 1.09
N GLN A 2 8.95 -10.49 0.03
CA GLN A 2 8.98 -9.09 -0.40
C GLN A 2 7.64 -8.45 -0.05
N LEU A 3 7.64 -7.20 0.40
CA LEU A 3 6.41 -6.44 0.65
C LEU A 3 6.27 -5.34 -0.40
N VAL A 4 5.14 -5.30 -1.10
CA VAL A 4 4.81 -4.21 -2.02
C VAL A 4 3.75 -3.37 -1.37
N TRP A 5 4.12 -2.18 -0.94
CA TRP A 5 3.17 -1.23 -0.38
C TRP A 5 2.54 -0.46 -1.54
N PHE A 6 1.21 -0.50 -1.64
CA PHE A 6 0.39 0.25 -2.60
C PHE A 6 -0.30 1.42 -1.88
N ARG A 7 -0.37 2.56 -2.56
CA ARG A 7 -1.03 3.80 -2.08
C ARG A 7 -2.02 4.25 -3.15
N ASN A 8 -1.72 5.31 -3.90
CA ASN A 8 -2.54 5.79 -5.02
C ASN A 8 -2.34 5.01 -6.34
N ASP A 9 -1.37 4.11 -6.38
CA ASP A 9 -0.92 3.33 -7.53
C ASP A 9 -1.60 1.95 -7.63
N LEU A 10 -2.93 1.88 -7.43
CA LEU A 10 -3.72 0.63 -7.36
C LEU A 10 -3.85 -0.12 -8.71
N ARG A 11 -2.75 -0.56 -9.28
CA ARG A 11 -2.66 -1.30 -10.56
C ARG A 11 -1.55 -2.34 -10.53
N ILE A 12 -1.69 -3.41 -11.32
CA ILE A 12 -0.63 -4.42 -11.50
C ILE A 12 0.19 -4.22 -12.78
N GLN A 13 -0.38 -3.54 -13.78
CA GLN A 13 0.30 -3.27 -15.05
C GLN A 13 1.19 -2.05 -14.91
N ASP A 14 2.40 -2.13 -15.47
CA ASP A 14 3.39 -1.05 -15.43
C ASP A 14 3.59 -0.51 -14.00
N HIS A 15 3.84 -1.44 -13.07
CA HIS A 15 4.03 -1.16 -11.66
C HIS A 15 5.45 -1.53 -11.23
N THR A 16 6.35 -0.55 -11.29
CA THR A 16 7.81 -0.70 -11.06
C THR A 16 8.15 -1.40 -9.74
N ALA A 17 7.55 -0.97 -8.63
CA ALA A 17 7.78 -1.60 -7.32
C ALA A 17 7.33 -3.07 -7.27
N LEU A 18 6.26 -3.42 -8.00
CA LEU A 18 5.76 -4.80 -8.05
C LEU A 18 6.69 -5.65 -8.91
N TYR A 19 7.11 -5.12 -10.06
CA TYR A 19 8.07 -5.77 -10.94
C TYR A 19 9.36 -6.14 -10.19
N PHE A 20 10.00 -5.17 -9.51
CA PHE A 20 11.23 -5.44 -8.76
C PHE A 20 11.02 -6.37 -7.57
N ALA A 21 9.89 -6.27 -6.87
CA ALA A 21 9.58 -7.22 -5.79
C ALA A 21 9.51 -8.66 -6.32
N GLN A 22 8.79 -8.90 -7.42
CA GLN A 22 8.65 -10.25 -7.99
C GLN A 22 9.99 -10.82 -8.49
N GLN A 23 10.90 -9.98 -8.98
CA GLN A 23 12.26 -10.42 -9.34
C GLN A 23 13.07 -10.89 -8.11
N ASN A 24 12.74 -10.41 -6.91
CA ASN A 24 13.45 -10.71 -5.67
C ASN A 24 12.75 -11.79 -4.81
N GLY A 25 11.73 -12.47 -5.34
CA GLY A 25 11.09 -13.65 -4.74
C GLY A 25 9.60 -13.48 -4.38
N PRO A 26 9.06 -14.35 -3.50
CA PRO A 26 7.64 -14.31 -3.12
C PRO A 26 7.23 -12.96 -2.54
N CYS A 27 6.09 -12.44 -2.98
CA CYS A 27 5.60 -11.10 -2.65
C CYS A 27 4.28 -11.13 -1.87
N MET A 28 4.09 -10.14 -1.02
CA MET A 28 2.82 -9.77 -0.38
C MET A 28 2.52 -8.30 -0.69
N ALA A 29 1.27 -7.98 -0.99
CA ALA A 29 0.83 -6.61 -1.19
C ALA A 29 0.27 -6.03 0.13
N LEU A 30 0.51 -4.75 0.38
CA LEU A 30 -0.01 -4.00 1.52
C LEU A 30 -0.75 -2.75 1.03
N VAL A 31 -1.95 -2.51 1.55
CA VAL A 31 -2.64 -1.22 1.45
C VAL A 31 -3.01 -0.75 2.85
N ILE A 32 -2.75 0.52 3.14
CA ILE A 32 -3.09 1.15 4.41
C ILE A 32 -4.20 2.17 4.16
N LEU A 33 -5.33 2.01 4.83
CA LEU A 33 -6.43 2.96 4.80
C LEU A 33 -6.34 3.85 6.05
N SER A 34 -6.40 5.16 5.86
CA SER A 34 -6.31 6.14 6.94
C SER A 34 -7.52 7.08 6.97
N PRO A 35 -8.66 6.64 7.52
CA PRO A 35 -9.89 7.41 7.50
C PRO A 35 -9.83 8.73 8.27
N ALA A 36 -9.04 8.82 9.35
CA ALA A 36 -8.87 10.09 10.06
C ALA A 36 -8.03 11.07 9.23
N GLN A 37 -6.99 10.57 8.55
CA GLN A 37 -6.23 11.37 7.60
C GLN A 37 -7.08 11.89 6.44
N TRP A 38 -7.90 11.05 5.81
CA TRP A 38 -8.80 11.47 4.72
C TRP A 38 -9.72 12.61 5.17
N LYS A 39 -10.21 12.57 6.41
CA LYS A 39 -11.02 13.67 6.99
C LYS A 39 -10.20 14.95 7.17
N LEU A 40 -8.97 14.85 7.67
CA LEU A 40 -8.07 16.00 7.85
C LEU A 40 -7.73 16.67 6.51
N HIS A 41 -7.55 15.86 5.45
CA HIS A 41 -7.30 16.34 4.09
C HIS A 41 -8.57 16.76 3.34
N GLN A 42 -9.75 16.65 3.97
CA GLN A 42 -11.04 16.94 3.36
C GLN A 42 -11.27 16.18 2.04
N ASP A 43 -10.82 14.92 1.98
CA ASP A 43 -11.01 14.08 0.81
C ASP A 43 -12.50 13.90 0.53
N ALA A 44 -12.88 14.16 -0.73
CA ALA A 44 -14.27 14.05 -1.15
C ALA A 44 -14.76 12.59 -1.00
N PRO A 45 -16.01 12.37 -0.52
CA PRO A 45 -16.56 11.02 -0.38
C PRO A 45 -16.50 10.20 -1.67
N VAL A 46 -16.71 10.85 -2.83
CA VAL A 46 -16.62 10.22 -4.15
C VAL A 46 -15.20 9.72 -4.49
N LYS A 47 -14.16 10.42 -4.01
CA LYS A 47 -12.76 10.00 -4.18
C LYS A 47 -12.48 8.74 -3.36
N ILE A 48 -12.96 8.71 -2.11
CA ILE A 48 -12.82 7.55 -1.22
C ILE A 48 -13.56 6.34 -1.80
N ASP A 49 -14.80 6.51 -2.26
CA ASP A 49 -15.57 5.45 -2.92
C ASP A 49 -14.85 4.90 -4.15
N PHE A 50 -14.35 5.79 -5.02
CA PHE A 50 -13.61 5.38 -6.22
C PHE A 50 -12.31 4.63 -5.88
N TYR A 51 -11.61 5.05 -4.84
CA TYR A 51 -10.42 4.36 -4.34
C TYR A 51 -10.74 2.94 -3.85
N LEU A 52 -11.79 2.78 -3.04
CA LEU A 52 -12.19 1.47 -2.52
C LEU A 52 -12.66 0.50 -3.62
N ARG A 53 -13.34 1.02 -4.65
CA ARG A 53 -13.67 0.21 -5.84
C ARG A 53 -12.43 -0.24 -6.61
N GLN A 54 -11.46 0.65 -6.81
CA GLN A 54 -10.17 0.26 -7.42
C GLN A 54 -9.42 -0.76 -6.57
N LEU A 55 -9.46 -0.64 -5.24
CA LEU A 55 -8.84 -1.60 -4.32
C LEU A 55 -9.46 -3.00 -4.45
N ALA A 56 -10.78 -3.08 -4.65
CA ALA A 56 -11.46 -4.34 -4.91
C ALA A 56 -10.99 -5.00 -6.22
N GLU A 57 -10.86 -4.22 -7.30
CA GLU A 57 -10.30 -4.69 -8.57
C GLU A 57 -8.84 -5.13 -8.44
N LEU A 58 -8.02 -4.35 -7.71
CA LEU A 58 -6.63 -4.69 -7.43
C LEU A 58 -6.53 -6.04 -6.70
N LYS A 59 -7.40 -6.29 -5.71
CA LYS A 59 -7.45 -7.57 -4.99
C LYS A 59 -7.68 -8.74 -5.93
N VAL A 60 -8.64 -8.61 -6.85
CA VAL A 60 -8.93 -9.64 -7.87
C VAL A 60 -7.71 -9.83 -8.78
N ALA A 61 -7.10 -8.75 -9.24
CA ALA A 61 -5.93 -8.81 -10.11
C ALA A 61 -4.71 -9.49 -9.43
N LEU A 62 -4.41 -9.14 -8.18
CA LEU A 62 -3.34 -9.74 -7.39
C LEU A 62 -3.59 -11.23 -7.09
N SER A 63 -4.85 -11.61 -6.85
CA SER A 63 -5.20 -13.02 -6.61
C SER A 63 -4.87 -13.93 -7.80
N LYS A 64 -5.01 -13.43 -9.03
CA LYS A 64 -4.63 -14.14 -10.27
C LYS A 64 -3.12 -14.36 -10.36
N LEU A 65 -2.33 -13.57 -9.65
CA LEU A 65 -0.87 -13.66 -9.56
C LEU A 65 -0.39 -14.43 -8.32
N ASN A 66 -1.31 -14.99 -7.53
CA ASN A 66 -1.03 -15.62 -6.23
C ASN A 66 -0.36 -14.67 -5.22
N ILE A 67 -0.62 -13.37 -5.31
CA ILE A 67 -0.11 -12.38 -4.37
C ILE A 67 -1.20 -12.05 -3.35
N PRO A 68 -1.01 -12.34 -2.06
CA PRO A 68 -1.96 -11.96 -1.03
C PRO A 68 -1.95 -10.44 -0.83
N LEU A 69 -3.14 -9.85 -0.72
CA LEU A 69 -3.35 -8.44 -0.37
C LEU A 69 -3.71 -8.32 1.11
N HIS A 70 -2.83 -7.68 1.89
CA HIS A 70 -3.05 -7.32 3.27
C HIS A 70 -3.55 -5.88 3.37
N ILE A 71 -4.69 -5.67 4.04
CA ILE A 71 -5.27 -4.33 4.23
C ILE A 71 -5.18 -3.99 5.72
N GLN A 72 -4.58 -2.86 6.05
CA GLN A 72 -4.59 -2.31 7.41
C GLN A 72 -5.39 -1.02 7.47
N ILE A 73 -6.06 -0.79 8.60
CA ILE A 73 -6.72 0.47 8.90
C ILE A 73 -5.91 1.14 10.01
N ILE A 74 -5.25 2.24 9.68
CA ILE A 74 -4.44 3.02 10.61
C ILE A 74 -4.96 4.45 10.56
N PRO A 75 -5.57 4.98 11.63
CA PRO A 75 -6.27 6.27 11.59
C PRO A 75 -5.44 7.43 11.03
N LEU A 76 -4.19 7.56 11.49
CA LEU A 76 -3.26 8.64 11.17
C LEU A 76 -1.96 8.09 10.60
N TRP A 77 -1.24 8.94 9.86
CA TRP A 77 0.01 8.55 9.21
C TRP A 77 1.19 8.35 10.17
N ASP A 78 1.18 9.00 11.33
CA ASP A 78 2.26 8.89 12.33
C ASP A 78 2.49 7.46 12.82
N ASP A 79 1.45 6.62 12.81
CA ASP A 79 1.51 5.23 13.25
C ASP A 79 1.98 4.26 12.14
N ILE A 80 2.07 4.71 10.89
CA ILE A 80 2.38 3.86 9.74
C ILE A 80 3.77 3.22 9.83
N PRO A 81 4.86 3.96 10.13
CA PRO A 81 6.20 3.37 10.17
C PRO A 81 6.29 2.22 11.17
N ALA A 82 5.78 2.42 12.39
CA ALA A 82 5.80 1.41 13.45
C ALA A 82 4.97 0.16 13.07
N LYS A 83 3.83 0.34 12.38
CA LYS A 83 3.00 -0.77 11.93
C LYS A 83 3.62 -1.55 10.75
N ILE A 84 4.28 -0.85 9.83
CA ILE A 84 5.03 -1.49 8.75
C ILE A 84 6.19 -2.28 9.34
N GLU A 85 6.94 -1.73 10.30
CA GLU A 85 8.02 -2.43 10.97
C GLU A 85 7.53 -3.71 11.66
N ALA A 86 6.46 -3.62 12.45
CA ALA A 86 5.88 -4.79 13.11
C ALA A 86 5.41 -5.86 12.11
N LEU A 87 4.83 -5.44 10.98
CA LEU A 87 4.42 -6.34 9.90
C LEU A 87 5.65 -7.01 9.26
N CYS A 88 6.71 -6.25 9.01
CA CYS A 88 7.96 -6.76 8.45
C CYS A 88 8.59 -7.82 9.36
N GLN A 89 8.59 -7.60 10.68
CA GLN A 89 9.08 -8.58 11.65
C GLN A 89 8.19 -9.83 11.68
N HIS A 90 6.87 -9.68 11.74
CA HIS A 90 5.92 -10.80 11.82
C HIS A 90 6.01 -11.73 10.60
N PHE A 91 6.12 -11.16 9.41
CA PHE A 91 6.14 -11.91 8.15
C PHE A 91 7.55 -12.17 7.61
N GLN A 92 8.61 -11.78 8.34
CA GLN A 92 10.00 -11.92 7.89
C GLN A 92 10.22 -11.30 6.49
N ILE A 93 9.73 -10.08 6.32
CA ILE A 93 9.90 -9.29 5.10
C ILE A 93 11.36 -8.88 4.97
N LYS A 94 11.94 -9.09 3.78
CA LYS A 94 13.34 -8.78 3.47
C LYS A 94 13.52 -7.37 2.91
N ALA A 95 12.55 -6.90 2.13
CA ALA A 95 12.54 -5.55 1.59
C ALA A 95 11.11 -5.07 1.35
N VAL A 96 10.93 -3.76 1.50
CA VAL A 96 9.69 -3.05 1.19
C VAL A 96 9.89 -2.30 -0.12
N HIS A 97 8.95 -2.47 -1.04
CA HIS A 97 8.95 -1.84 -2.36
C HIS A 97 7.75 -0.90 -2.45
N CYS A 98 8.00 0.34 -2.83
CA CYS A 98 6.98 1.37 -3.00
C CYS A 98 7.36 2.28 -4.18
N ASN A 99 6.35 2.81 -4.87
CA ASN A 99 6.57 3.94 -5.77
C ASN A 99 6.53 5.23 -4.95
N ILE A 100 7.32 6.21 -5.37
CA ILE A 100 7.41 7.53 -4.72
C ILE A 100 6.11 8.31 -4.97
N GLU A 101 5.57 8.93 -3.92
CA GLU A 101 4.50 9.91 -4.02
C GLU A 101 5.08 11.33 -3.87
N ASN A 102 4.78 12.22 -4.82
CA ASN A 102 5.38 13.55 -4.88
C ASN A 102 4.67 14.60 -4.00
N GLY A 103 3.63 14.22 -3.25
CA GLY A 103 2.92 15.14 -2.37
C GLY A 103 3.72 15.44 -1.11
N TRP A 104 3.61 16.65 -0.56
CA TRP A 104 4.44 17.10 0.56
C TRP A 104 4.20 16.27 1.83
N ASN A 105 2.94 15.97 2.15
CA ASN A 105 2.61 15.14 3.32
C ASN A 105 3.09 13.69 3.12
N GLU A 106 3.01 13.20 1.88
CA GLU A 106 3.43 11.86 1.49
C GLU A 106 4.95 11.71 1.58
N GLN A 107 5.71 12.74 1.18
CA GLN A 107 7.16 12.77 1.36
C GLN A 107 7.57 12.78 2.84
N GLN A 108 6.81 13.46 3.71
CA GLN A 108 7.07 13.41 5.16
C GLN A 108 6.77 12.04 5.77
N ARG A 109 5.72 11.36 5.30
CA ARG A 109 5.39 9.99 5.73
C ARG A 109 6.47 8.97 5.33
N ASP A 110 7.11 9.18 4.18
CA ASP A 110 8.04 8.22 3.57
C ASP A 110 9.50 8.40 4.06
N GLN A 111 9.83 9.46 4.81
CA GLN A 111 11.15 9.69 5.43
C GLN A 111 11.31 8.95 6.77
#